data_AF-A0A0S7YNR9-F1
#
_entry.id   AF-A0A0S7YNR9-F1
#
_cell.length_a   1.000
_cell.length_b   1.000
_cell.length_c   1.000
_cell.angle_alpha   90.00
_cell.angle_beta   90.00
_cell.angle_gamma   90.00
#
_symmetry.space_group_name_H-M   'P 1'
#
loop_
_entity.id
_entity.type
_entity.pdbx_description
1 polymer ?
#
loop_
_entity_poly.entity_id
_entity_poly.type
_entity_poly.pdbx_seq_one_letter_code
_entity_poly.pdbx_strand_id
1 'polypeptide(L)'
;MLEEGEHVLWVAPGQQSPTFFESVGLGWWFYHLHRTALVLTDRRLVEILLDSRGKRPQTRIRSWAWSGLKKLKDRFGTLKVVPEGGRAASWRIRMRGDRKILKLLRPKIEEKVPRTSGVTDAHRWWCPECGAPNEPSPDACGSCGAGFRTQGMATVLSLAFPGGGLFYAGRPVFGTLDLIGELMLFMVVALALTVSASIAEGASAAAFGLVLLFLTKVESVHVSRVLVRRTIPESEGRRSVWKKVGAAGGALSGLGIVGALAATGVLATPLVNDLTFADTEGEWAETRSAKEFLADEGDQRSQWVHADGTTVYVSAYPLGVGESWSEFRDEYLSLMKVDGVEPTMIDENLPEGFTGFRCFVPIEGFDGEEYVSVNYMFYDADSTAIHHVYTFVEPEWLEAAAHELDDLVNTASWIPAVDPTL
;
A
#
# COMPACT_ATOMS: atom_id res chain seq x y z
N MET A 1 33.37 20.45 17.98
CA MET A 1 34.63 21.22 18.01
C MET A 1 34.53 22.17 19.19
N LEU A 2 35.52 22.22 20.08
CA LEU A 2 35.51 23.19 21.18
C LEU A 2 36.05 24.52 20.65
N GLU A 3 35.44 25.62 21.06
CA GLU A 3 35.98 26.96 20.81
C GLU A 3 37.23 27.19 21.66
N GLU A 4 38.05 28.15 21.24
CA GLU A 4 39.22 28.52 22.02
C GLU A 4 38.83 29.02 23.41
N GLY A 5 39.43 28.41 24.44
CA GLY A 5 39.10 28.65 25.84
C GLY A 5 37.77 28.06 26.33
N GLU A 6 37.08 27.25 25.54
CA GLU A 6 35.90 26.50 25.97
C GLU A 6 36.32 25.24 26.74
N HIS A 7 35.82 25.07 27.97
CA HIS A 7 36.18 23.98 28.86
C HIS A 7 35.04 22.99 29.03
N VAL A 8 35.34 21.69 28.94
CA VAL A 8 34.37 20.63 29.23
C VAL A 8 34.17 20.54 30.74
N LEU A 9 32.94 20.76 31.18
CA LEU A 9 32.55 20.62 32.59
C LEU A 9 32.18 19.17 32.90
N TRP A 10 31.43 18.53 32.00
CA TRP A 10 30.94 17.17 32.20
C TRP A 10 30.51 16.51 30.90
N VAL A 11 30.58 15.18 30.85
CA VAL A 11 30.03 14.37 29.76
C VAL A 11 29.06 13.35 30.35
N ALA A 12 27.82 13.35 29.87
CA ALA A 12 26.79 12.41 30.33
C ALA A 12 26.18 11.62 29.16
N PRO A 13 26.04 10.28 29.27
CA PRO A 13 25.18 9.53 28.38
C PRO A 13 23.71 9.94 28.54
N GLY A 14 23.14 10.41 27.44
CA GLY A 14 21.75 10.80 27.32
C GLY A 14 21.00 9.94 26.32
N GLN A 15 19.69 10.10 26.32
CA GLN A 15 18.82 9.66 25.26
C GLN A 15 17.91 10.82 24.90
N GLN A 16 17.97 11.29 23.66
CA GLN A 16 17.05 12.32 23.20
C GLN A 16 15.62 11.79 23.32
N SER A 17 14.75 12.55 23.96
CA SER A 17 13.32 12.22 24.02
C SER A 17 12.71 12.53 22.64
N PRO A 18 12.26 11.51 21.90
CA PRO A 18 11.55 11.73 20.65
C PRO A 18 10.24 12.46 20.90
N THR A 19 9.69 13.04 19.85
CA THR A 19 8.32 13.54 19.86
C THR A 19 7.33 12.37 19.94
N PHE A 20 6.06 12.64 20.24
CA PHE A 20 5.04 11.58 20.29
C PHE A 20 4.98 10.80 18.96
N PHE A 21 4.86 11.48 17.81
CA PHE A 21 4.81 10.84 16.49
C PHE A 21 6.10 10.08 16.13
N GLU A 22 7.26 10.62 16.49
CA GLU A 22 8.54 9.91 16.34
C GLU A 22 8.60 8.64 17.21
N SER A 23 7.91 8.63 18.36
CA SER A 23 7.86 7.46 19.25
C SER A 23 6.93 6.39 18.72
N VAL A 24 5.81 6.79 18.13
CA VAL A 24 4.85 5.89 17.48
C VAL A 24 5.51 5.21 16.28
N GLY A 25 6.04 5.98 15.32
CA GLY A 25 6.62 5.41 14.09
C GLY A 25 7.94 4.65 14.29
N LEU A 26 8.68 4.91 15.36
CA LEU A 26 9.88 4.10 15.68
C LEU A 26 9.58 2.94 16.64
N GLY A 27 8.42 2.94 17.29
CA GLY A 27 8.13 2.05 18.41
C GLY A 27 9.29 1.99 19.40
N TRP A 28 9.54 0.82 19.98
CA TRP A 28 10.67 0.58 20.88
C TRP A 28 12.07 0.87 20.30
N TRP A 29 12.24 1.00 18.97
CA TRP A 29 13.56 1.24 18.38
C TRP A 29 14.13 2.62 18.69
N PHE A 30 13.31 3.59 19.12
CA PHE A 30 13.83 4.90 19.50
C PHE A 30 14.84 4.81 20.65
N TYR A 31 14.77 3.78 21.52
CA TYR A 31 15.76 3.52 22.59
C TYR A 31 17.17 3.22 22.07
N HIS A 32 17.28 2.76 20.82
CA HIS A 32 18.54 2.48 20.16
C HIS A 32 18.95 3.62 19.23
N LEU A 33 18.00 4.29 18.60
CA LEU A 33 18.27 5.28 17.56
C LEU A 33 18.51 6.70 18.07
N HIS A 34 18.17 6.99 19.32
CA HIS A 34 18.26 8.33 19.93
C HIS A 34 19.27 8.40 21.09
N ARG A 35 20.23 7.49 21.15
CA ARG A 35 21.31 7.54 22.14
C ARG A 35 22.24 8.70 21.83
N THR A 36 22.57 9.51 22.83
CA THR A 36 23.44 10.69 22.66
C THR A 36 24.47 10.76 23.77
N ALA A 37 25.61 11.37 23.48
CA ALA A 37 26.49 11.94 24.51
C ALA A 37 26.16 13.42 24.63
N LEU A 38 25.97 13.88 25.87
CA LEU A 38 25.77 15.27 26.20
C LEU A 38 27.07 15.79 26.81
N VAL A 39 27.73 16.69 26.10
CA VAL A 39 28.94 17.38 26.56
C VAL A 39 28.50 18.76 27.05
N LEU A 40 28.57 18.96 28.35
CA LEU A 40 28.29 20.25 28.98
C LEU A 40 29.60 21.01 29.07
N THR A 41 29.64 22.19 28.47
CA THR A 41 30.78 23.10 28.55
C THR A 41 30.42 24.33 29.35
N ASP A 42 31.41 25.16 29.61
CA ASP A 42 31.23 26.45 30.24
C ASP A 42 30.49 27.46 29.34
N ARG A 43 30.28 27.17 28.04
CA ARG A 43 29.58 28.02 27.06
C ARG A 43 28.30 27.45 26.45
N ARG A 44 28.17 26.12 26.34
CA ARG A 44 27.05 25.48 25.64
C ARG A 44 26.83 24.01 26.02
N LEU A 45 25.66 23.49 25.63
CA LEU A 45 25.39 22.06 25.56
C LEU A 45 25.77 21.57 24.17
N VAL A 46 26.59 20.53 24.05
CA VAL A 46 26.80 19.83 22.79
C VAL A 46 26.18 18.44 22.87
N GLU A 47 25.28 18.13 21.95
CA GLU A 47 24.76 16.78 21.72
C GLU A 47 25.55 16.13 20.59
N ILE A 48 26.06 14.93 20.87
CA ILE A 48 26.65 14.05 19.86
C ILE A 48 25.78 12.80 19.80
N LEU A 49 25.18 12.50 18.65
CA LEU A 49 24.45 11.26 18.45
C LEU A 49 25.43 10.08 18.52
N LEU A 50 25.03 9.00 19.17
CA LEU A 50 25.81 7.77 19.26
C LEU A 50 25.18 6.67 18.41
N ASP A 51 25.97 5.65 18.08
CA ASP A 51 25.46 4.44 17.44
C ASP A 51 24.47 3.66 18.35
N SER A 52 23.85 2.62 17.80
CA SER A 52 22.85 1.82 18.53
C SER A 52 23.41 1.14 19.79
N ARG A 53 24.73 0.94 19.83
CA ARG A 53 25.46 0.38 20.98
C ARG A 53 25.89 1.45 21.98
N GLY A 54 25.81 2.73 21.63
CA GLY A 54 26.27 3.85 22.45
C GLY A 54 27.79 3.96 22.55
N LYS A 55 28.55 3.37 21.62
CA LYS A 55 30.01 3.26 21.68
C LYS A 55 30.73 4.22 20.74
N ARG A 56 30.11 4.57 19.61
CA ARG A 56 30.75 5.40 18.57
C ARG A 56 29.92 6.62 18.25
N PRO A 57 30.54 7.80 18.04
CA PRO A 57 29.83 8.97 17.55
C PRO A 57 29.28 8.71 16.15
N GLN A 58 28.11 9.25 15.88
CA GLN A 58 27.46 9.31 14.57
C GLN A 58 27.61 10.73 14.01
N THR A 59 27.03 10.97 12.84
CA THR A 59 27.23 12.20 12.08
C THR A 59 26.43 13.40 12.58
N ARG A 60 25.49 13.21 13.52
CA ARG A 60 24.67 14.30 14.06
C ARG A 60 25.32 14.90 15.30
N ILE A 61 25.78 16.14 15.16
CA ILE A 61 26.33 16.94 16.24
C ILE A 61 25.58 18.27 16.28
N ARG A 62 25.05 18.63 17.44
CA ARG A 62 24.26 19.86 17.66
C ARG A 62 24.74 20.57 18.91
N SER A 63 24.59 21.88 18.96
CA SER A 63 24.87 22.62 20.18
C SER A 63 23.85 23.69 20.50
N TRP A 64 23.68 23.96 21.79
CA TRP A 64 22.87 25.03 22.33
C TRP A 64 23.70 25.97 23.19
N ALA A 65 23.95 27.18 22.70
CA ALA A 65 24.67 28.21 23.44
C ALA A 65 23.86 28.63 24.68
N TRP A 66 24.51 28.72 25.85
CA TRP A 66 23.84 29.15 27.08
C TRP A 66 23.23 30.54 26.92
N SER A 67 23.91 31.43 26.19
CA SER A 67 23.48 32.78 25.87
C SER A 67 22.23 32.88 25.01
N GLY A 68 21.81 31.81 24.32
CA GLY A 68 20.58 31.79 23.51
C GLY A 68 19.44 30.98 24.15
N LEU A 69 19.61 30.51 25.38
CA LEU A 69 18.57 29.76 26.07
C LEU A 69 17.63 30.70 26.82
N LYS A 70 16.33 30.47 26.66
CA LYS A 70 15.30 31.08 27.52
C LYS A 70 15.21 30.39 28.87
N LYS A 71 15.37 29.06 28.87
CA LYS A 71 15.23 28.26 30.10
C LYS A 71 15.94 26.93 30.01
N LEU A 72 16.61 26.56 31.09
CA LEU A 72 17.07 25.21 31.36
C LEU A 72 16.14 24.56 32.40
N LYS A 73 15.64 23.35 32.12
CA LYS A 73 14.81 22.58 33.06
C LYS A 73 15.43 21.21 33.28
N ASP A 74 15.49 20.76 34.52
CA ASP A 74 15.70 19.34 34.86
C ASP A 74 14.50 18.85 35.67
N ARG A 75 13.84 17.79 35.20
CA ARG A 75 12.74 17.14 35.92
C ARG A 75 12.85 15.63 35.76
N PHE A 76 12.87 14.91 36.88
CA PHE A 76 12.91 13.44 36.93
C PHE A 76 14.04 12.82 36.07
N GLY A 77 15.22 13.44 36.07
CA GLY A 77 16.36 12.98 35.28
C GLY A 77 16.21 13.24 33.78
N THR A 78 15.35 14.18 33.39
CA THR A 78 15.21 14.67 32.03
C THR A 78 15.72 16.10 31.97
N LEU A 79 16.82 16.32 31.26
CA LEU A 79 17.34 17.64 30.94
C LEU A 79 16.58 18.20 29.74
N LYS A 80 16.03 19.40 29.84
CA LYS A 80 15.30 20.08 28.77
C LYS A 80 15.85 21.49 28.58
N VAL A 81 16.29 21.79 27.36
CA VAL A 81 16.68 23.14 26.94
C VAL A 81 15.51 23.77 26.17
N VAL A 82 15.20 25.01 26.50
CA VAL A 82 14.22 25.83 25.81
C VAL A 82 14.98 27.02 25.24
N PRO A 83 15.30 27.04 23.93
CA PRO A 83 15.93 28.19 23.30
C PRO A 83 14.96 29.38 23.26
N GLU A 84 15.47 30.59 23.06
CA GLU A 84 14.62 31.77 22.82
C GLU A 84 13.83 31.65 21.52
N GLY A 85 14.45 31.09 20.48
CA GLY A 85 13.82 30.74 19.21
C GLY A 85 13.90 29.25 18.91
N GLY A 86 12.84 28.69 18.34
CA GLY A 86 12.79 27.31 17.86
C GLY A 86 12.27 26.26 18.85
N ARG A 87 12.50 24.98 18.54
CA ARG A 87 11.92 23.86 19.28
C ARG A 87 12.75 23.47 20.50
N ALA A 88 12.07 23.29 21.64
CA ALA A 88 12.71 22.74 22.83
C ALA A 88 13.26 21.33 22.57
N ALA A 89 14.42 21.04 23.14
CA ALA A 89 15.04 19.71 23.09
C ALA A 89 15.14 19.13 24.50
N SER A 90 14.93 17.83 24.62
CA SER A 90 14.98 17.14 25.91
C SER A 90 15.70 15.81 25.81
N TRP A 91 16.37 15.45 26.89
CA TRP A 91 17.14 14.22 27.00
C TRP A 91 16.90 13.56 28.34
N ARG A 92 16.63 12.27 28.33
CA ARG A 92 16.64 11.43 29.53
C ARG A 92 18.07 11.02 29.85
N ILE A 93 18.54 11.37 31.03
CA ILE A 93 19.85 11.01 31.56
C ILE A 93 19.75 9.61 32.16
N ARG A 94 20.56 8.66 31.66
CA ARG A 94 20.40 7.24 32.02
C ARG A 94 20.94 6.93 33.41
N MET A 95 22.11 7.43 33.75
CA MET A 95 22.80 7.07 35.00
C MET A 95 22.37 7.97 36.16
N ARG A 96 22.17 7.37 37.33
CA ARG A 96 21.82 8.11 38.55
C ARG A 96 22.96 9.04 39.03
N GLY A 97 24.22 8.64 38.80
CA GLY A 97 25.40 9.45 39.12
C GLY A 97 25.42 10.77 38.34
N ASP A 98 25.25 10.69 37.02
CA ASP A 98 25.20 11.86 36.14
C ASP A 98 24.08 12.84 36.52
N ARG A 99 22.91 12.32 36.94
CA ARG A 99 21.81 13.17 37.44
C ARG A 99 22.21 13.98 38.66
N LYS A 100 23.04 13.42 39.56
CA LYS A 100 23.53 14.16 40.73
C LYS A 100 24.50 15.26 40.31
N ILE A 101 25.44 14.96 39.40
CA ILE A 101 26.41 15.94 38.90
C ILE A 101 25.70 17.07 38.15
N LEU A 102 24.71 16.74 37.30
CA LEU A 102 23.90 17.74 36.59
C LEU A 102 23.15 18.67 37.55
N LYS A 103 22.62 18.14 38.65
CA LYS A 103 22.00 18.98 39.70
C LYS A 103 22.99 19.95 40.35
N LEU A 104 24.25 19.54 40.51
CA LEU A 104 25.31 20.40 41.07
C LEU A 104 25.80 21.44 40.05
N LEU A 105 25.87 21.09 38.77
CA LEU A 105 26.30 22.00 37.70
C LEU A 105 25.21 22.99 37.29
N ARG A 106 23.94 22.64 37.47
CA ARG A 106 22.80 23.43 37.00
C ARG A 106 22.82 24.88 37.48
N PRO A 107 23.01 25.21 38.78
CA PRO A 107 23.04 26.62 39.21
C PRO A 107 24.13 27.43 38.49
N LYS A 108 25.33 26.85 38.34
CA LYS A 108 26.47 27.48 37.63
C LYS A 108 26.18 27.72 36.14
N ILE A 109 25.39 26.85 35.53
CA ILE A 109 24.97 27.00 34.13
C ILE A 109 23.84 28.02 34.02
N GLU A 110 22.86 27.99 34.93
CA GLU A 110 21.72 28.93 34.95
C GLU A 110 22.16 30.38 35.17
N GLU A 111 23.23 30.63 35.93
CA GLU A 111 23.86 31.95 36.03
C GLU A 111 24.34 32.51 34.68
N LYS A 112 24.68 31.62 33.74
CA LYS A 112 25.15 31.98 32.38
C LYS A 112 24.02 32.05 31.36
N VAL A 113 22.80 31.64 31.74
CA VAL A 113 21.62 31.75 30.88
C VAL A 113 21.05 33.15 31.08
N PRO A 114 21.15 34.05 30.08
CA PRO A 114 20.65 35.41 30.22
C PRO A 114 19.14 35.41 30.47
N ARG A 115 18.67 36.33 31.32
CA ARG A 115 17.24 36.50 31.61
C ARG A 115 16.49 37.23 30.49
N THR A 116 17.25 37.90 29.63
CA THR A 116 16.77 38.64 28.45
C THR A 116 17.91 38.65 27.44
N SER A 117 17.83 37.88 26.37
CA SER A 117 18.71 38.07 25.22
C SER A 117 17.89 38.40 23.98
N GLY A 118 18.46 39.23 23.11
CA GLY A 118 17.91 39.49 21.77
C GLY A 118 18.56 38.59 20.71
N VAL A 119 19.28 37.55 21.13
CA VAL A 119 20.13 36.74 20.26
C VAL A 119 19.37 35.50 19.83
N THR A 120 19.01 35.44 18.55
CA THR A 120 18.18 34.39 17.95
C THR A 120 18.93 33.09 17.65
N ASP A 121 20.27 33.09 17.65
CA ASP A 121 21.09 31.98 17.18
C ASP A 121 21.50 30.99 18.30
N ALA A 122 20.49 30.43 18.96
CA ALA A 122 20.69 29.54 20.11
C ALA A 122 21.10 28.11 19.71
N HIS A 123 20.82 27.67 18.47
CA HIS A 123 20.88 26.27 18.07
C HIS A 123 21.64 26.09 16.76
N ARG A 124 22.81 25.45 16.85
CA ARG A 124 23.69 25.21 15.71
C ARG A 124 23.88 23.73 15.44
N TRP A 125 24.02 23.39 14.16
CA TRP A 125 24.45 22.07 13.71
C TRP A 125 25.93 22.14 13.35
N TRP A 126 26.62 21.01 13.48
CA TRP A 126 28.04 20.95 13.17
C TRP A 126 28.28 19.94 12.06
N CYS A 127 29.11 20.33 11.09
CA CYS A 127 29.53 19.41 10.04
C CYS A 127 30.38 18.30 10.66
N PRO A 128 30.04 17.01 10.43
CA PRO A 128 30.83 15.90 10.96
C PRO A 128 32.18 15.74 10.26
N GLU A 129 32.35 16.30 9.05
CA GLU A 129 33.60 16.20 8.27
C GLU A 129 34.62 17.26 8.71
N CYS A 130 34.25 18.54 8.73
CA CYS A 130 35.17 19.64 9.04
C CYS A 130 34.94 20.31 10.39
N GLY A 131 33.86 19.97 11.11
CA GLY A 131 33.56 20.60 12.39
C GLY A 131 33.08 22.04 12.31
N ALA A 132 32.78 22.58 11.12
CA ALA A 132 32.25 23.93 10.95
C ALA A 132 30.77 24.03 11.38
N PRO A 133 30.33 25.18 11.93
CA PRO A 133 28.92 25.42 12.25
C PRO A 133 28.09 25.55 10.96
N ASN A 134 26.87 25.05 11.00
CA ASN A 134 25.88 25.20 9.94
C ASN A 134 24.49 25.48 10.55
N GLU A 135 23.61 26.04 9.73
CA GLU A 135 22.19 26.18 10.03
C GLU A 135 21.51 24.82 10.23
N PRO A 136 20.32 24.76 10.85
CA PRO A 136 19.57 23.53 10.98
C PRO A 136 19.14 22.92 9.63
N SER A 137 19.56 21.68 9.37
CA SER A 137 19.25 20.91 8.14
C SER A 137 19.79 21.53 6.84
N PRO A 138 21.11 21.77 6.73
CA PRO A 138 21.70 22.31 5.50
C PRO A 138 21.78 21.23 4.41
N ASP A 139 21.65 21.61 3.14
CA ASP A 139 21.84 20.67 2.01
C ASP A 139 23.33 20.35 1.74
N ALA A 140 24.22 21.28 2.10
CA ALA A 140 25.66 21.14 2.03
C ALA A 140 26.34 22.01 3.10
N CYS A 141 27.56 21.66 3.49
CA CYS A 141 28.34 22.48 4.41
C CYS A 141 28.91 23.72 3.71
N GLY A 142 28.65 24.91 4.26
CA GLY A 142 29.17 26.17 3.68
C GLY A 142 30.70 26.33 3.77
N SER A 143 31.37 25.54 4.60
CA SER A 143 32.83 25.60 4.78
C SER A 143 33.58 24.60 3.92
N CYS A 144 33.23 23.31 3.97
CA CYS A 144 33.95 22.26 3.23
C CYS A 144 33.22 21.76 1.97
N GLY A 145 32.01 22.25 1.70
CA GLY A 145 31.21 21.83 0.54
C GLY A 145 30.61 20.42 0.64
N ALA A 146 30.83 19.68 1.73
CA ALA A 146 30.28 18.33 1.89
C ALA A 146 28.75 18.34 1.78
N GLY A 147 28.22 17.64 0.78
CA GLY A 147 26.78 17.46 0.61
C GLY A 147 26.19 16.58 1.71
N PHE A 148 24.96 16.89 2.13
CA PHE A 148 24.24 16.08 3.10
C PHE A 148 23.06 15.37 2.44
N ARG A 149 22.66 14.25 3.05
CA ARG A 149 21.43 13.57 2.67
C ARG A 149 20.22 14.45 2.99
N THR A 150 19.26 14.50 2.07
CA THR A 150 18.12 15.42 2.17
C THR A 150 16.82 14.68 2.49
N GLN A 151 15.92 15.35 3.23
CA GLN A 151 14.60 14.79 3.52
C GLN A 151 13.78 14.56 2.25
N GLY A 152 13.92 15.43 1.24
CA GLY A 152 13.21 15.30 -0.03
C GLY A 152 13.56 13.99 -0.75
N MET A 153 14.86 13.67 -0.85
CA MET A 153 15.31 12.41 -1.45
C MET A 153 14.83 11.19 -0.64
N ALA A 154 14.89 11.27 0.69
CA ALA A 154 14.37 10.21 1.55
C ALA A 154 12.88 9.94 1.32
N THR A 155 12.07 10.99 1.18
CA THR A 155 10.64 10.89 0.87
C THR A 155 10.42 10.23 -0.48
N VAL A 156 11.10 10.73 -1.53
CA VAL A 156 10.97 10.17 -2.89
C VAL A 156 11.32 8.68 -2.89
N LEU A 157 12.40 8.30 -2.22
CA LEU A 157 12.82 6.91 -2.15
C LEU A 157 11.88 6.02 -1.33
N SER A 158 11.30 6.50 -0.22
CA SER A 158 10.29 5.76 0.54
C SER A 158 9.00 5.55 -0.25
N LEU A 159 8.60 6.52 -1.07
CA LEU A 159 7.44 6.38 -1.95
C LEU A 159 7.73 5.44 -3.12
N ALA A 160 8.93 5.53 -3.71
CA ALA A 160 9.32 4.76 -4.88
C ALA A 160 9.64 3.29 -4.59
N PHE A 161 10.13 2.98 -3.38
CA PHE A 161 10.44 1.60 -3.00
C PHE A 161 10.11 1.32 -1.53
N PRO A 162 9.66 0.09 -1.24
CA PRO A 162 9.62 -0.38 0.14
C PRO A 162 10.98 -0.23 0.83
N GLY A 163 11.05 0.45 1.97
CA GLY A 163 12.29 0.68 2.71
C GLY A 163 13.29 1.65 2.07
N GLY A 164 13.01 2.23 0.90
CA GLY A 164 13.97 3.03 0.13
C GLY A 164 14.54 4.22 0.90
N GLY A 165 13.69 4.97 1.60
CA GLY A 165 14.11 6.08 2.45
C GLY A 165 14.96 5.65 3.65
N LEU A 166 14.77 4.43 4.17
CA LEU A 166 15.55 3.88 5.29
C LEU A 166 16.91 3.37 4.85
N PHE A 167 17.01 2.74 3.67
CA PHE A 167 18.29 2.46 3.03
C PHE A 167 19.05 3.76 2.77
N TYR A 168 18.36 4.77 2.25
CA TYR A 168 18.92 6.11 2.09
C TYR A 168 19.31 6.74 3.42
N ALA A 169 18.62 6.46 4.52
CA ALA A 169 19.02 6.90 5.86
C ALA A 169 20.24 6.15 6.43
N GLY A 170 20.80 5.18 5.70
CA GLY A 170 21.92 4.35 6.14
C GLY A 170 21.51 3.33 7.20
N ARG A 171 20.27 2.84 7.13
CA ARG A 171 19.65 1.93 8.09
C ARG A 171 19.16 0.66 7.37
N PRO A 172 20.08 -0.18 6.85
CA PRO A 172 19.71 -1.30 5.99
C PRO A 172 18.82 -2.33 6.67
N VAL A 173 19.03 -2.62 7.95
CA VAL A 173 18.16 -3.54 8.71
C VAL A 173 16.71 -3.04 8.74
N PHE A 174 16.51 -1.74 8.99
CA PHE A 174 15.18 -1.14 9.01
C PHE A 174 14.57 -1.09 7.61
N GLY A 175 15.35 -0.74 6.59
CA GLY A 175 14.87 -0.78 5.20
C GLY A 175 14.48 -2.20 4.75
N THR A 176 15.18 -3.22 5.23
CA THR A 176 14.84 -4.63 4.93
C THR A 176 13.56 -5.06 5.62
N LEU A 177 13.37 -4.68 6.89
CA LEU A 177 12.13 -4.97 7.62
C LEU A 177 10.92 -4.26 7.00
N ASP A 178 11.09 -3.00 6.60
CA ASP A 178 10.05 -2.22 5.89
C ASP A 178 9.72 -2.88 4.54
N LEU A 179 10.73 -3.31 3.78
CA LEU A 179 10.55 -4.07 2.54
C LEU A 179 9.77 -5.37 2.75
N ILE A 180 10.15 -6.18 3.74
CA ILE A 180 9.45 -7.44 4.04
C ILE A 180 8.00 -7.15 4.45
N GLY A 181 7.77 -6.14 5.31
CA GLY A 181 6.44 -5.77 5.77
C GLY A 181 5.53 -5.33 4.63
N GLU A 182 6.02 -4.46 3.74
CA GLU A 182 5.25 -4.06 2.55
C GLU A 182 5.03 -5.24 1.59
N LEU A 183 6.03 -6.10 1.34
CA LEU A 183 5.85 -7.29 0.50
C LEU A 183 4.82 -8.26 1.07
N MET A 184 4.82 -8.50 2.38
CA MET A 184 3.79 -9.31 3.03
C MET A 184 2.40 -8.68 2.86
N LEU A 185 2.29 -7.36 3.00
CA LEU A 185 1.03 -6.66 2.76
C LEU A 185 0.55 -6.82 1.32
N PHE A 186 1.44 -6.66 0.33
CA PHE A 186 1.12 -6.92 -1.08
C PHE A 186 0.66 -8.36 -1.31
N MET A 187 1.34 -9.34 -0.73
CA MET A 187 0.95 -10.75 -0.84
C MET A 187 -0.42 -11.03 -0.21
N VAL A 188 -0.74 -10.43 0.94
CA VAL A 188 -2.05 -10.58 1.59
C VAL A 188 -3.15 -9.95 0.74
N VAL A 189 -2.91 -8.75 0.20
CA VAL A 189 -3.89 -8.08 -0.68
C VAL A 189 -4.09 -8.87 -1.98
N ALA A 190 -3.00 -9.35 -2.59
CA ALA A 190 -3.08 -10.20 -3.78
C ALA A 190 -3.85 -11.50 -3.50
N LEU A 191 -3.56 -12.18 -2.39
CA LEU A 191 -4.30 -13.38 -2.01
C LEU A 191 -5.78 -13.08 -1.76
N ALA A 192 -6.09 -11.97 -1.07
CA ALA A 192 -7.46 -11.54 -0.83
C ALA A 192 -8.23 -11.26 -2.13
N LEU A 193 -7.55 -10.72 -3.15
CA LEU A 193 -8.11 -10.52 -4.48
C LEU A 193 -8.30 -11.83 -5.25
N THR A 194 -7.42 -12.82 -5.07
CA THR A 194 -7.58 -14.12 -5.73
C THR A 194 -8.68 -15.00 -5.14
N VAL A 195 -9.03 -14.79 -3.86
CA VAL A 195 -10.08 -15.58 -3.17
C VAL A 195 -11.42 -14.86 -3.10
N SER A 196 -11.52 -13.63 -3.62
CA SER A 196 -12.79 -12.89 -3.61
C SER A 196 -13.80 -13.57 -4.53
N ALA A 197 -14.99 -13.85 -4.03
CA ALA A 197 -16.05 -14.53 -4.79
C ALA A 197 -16.85 -13.57 -5.67
N SER A 198 -16.69 -12.26 -5.49
CA SER A 198 -17.38 -11.24 -6.28
C SER A 198 -16.53 -9.99 -6.51
N ILE A 199 -16.92 -9.20 -7.51
CA ILE A 199 -16.31 -7.89 -7.80
C ILE A 199 -16.40 -6.95 -6.59
N ALA A 200 -17.51 -6.98 -5.85
CA ALA A 200 -17.70 -6.14 -4.66
C ALA A 200 -16.73 -6.50 -3.51
N GLU A 201 -16.50 -7.80 -3.29
CA GLU A 201 -15.50 -8.29 -2.34
C GLU A 201 -14.08 -7.95 -2.78
N GLY A 202 -13.76 -8.15 -4.05
CA GLY A 202 -12.47 -7.80 -4.64
C GLY A 202 -12.19 -6.30 -4.53
N ALA A 203 -13.16 -5.44 -4.85
CA ALA A 203 -13.07 -3.99 -4.71
C ALA A 203 -12.85 -3.57 -3.25
N SER A 204 -13.54 -4.21 -2.31
CA SER A 204 -13.38 -3.96 -0.87
C SER A 204 -11.99 -4.37 -0.38
N ALA A 205 -11.49 -5.53 -0.81
CA ALA A 205 -10.15 -6.01 -0.51
C ALA A 205 -9.07 -5.07 -1.09
N ALA A 206 -9.24 -4.63 -2.34
CA ALA A 206 -8.36 -3.65 -2.98
C ALA A 206 -8.34 -2.32 -2.23
N ALA A 207 -9.52 -1.77 -1.90
CA ALA A 207 -9.64 -0.50 -1.17
C ALA A 207 -8.98 -0.57 0.21
N PHE A 208 -9.24 -1.64 0.96
CA PHE A 208 -8.59 -1.89 2.24
C PHE A 208 -7.06 -2.01 2.10
N GLY A 209 -6.59 -2.76 1.10
CA GLY A 209 -5.19 -2.90 0.77
C GLY A 209 -4.52 -1.55 0.46
N LEU A 210 -5.16 -0.70 -0.33
CA LEU A 210 -4.68 0.65 -0.65
C LEU A 210 -4.59 1.55 0.58
N VAL A 211 -5.55 1.48 1.49
CA VAL A 211 -5.51 2.23 2.76
C VAL A 211 -4.33 1.77 3.60
N LEU A 212 -4.10 0.47 3.74
CA LEU A 212 -2.95 -0.06 4.47
C LEU A 212 -1.63 0.35 3.83
N LEU A 213 -1.51 0.26 2.50
CA LEU A 213 -0.33 0.70 1.76
C LEU A 213 -0.08 2.20 1.94
N PHE A 214 -1.12 3.02 1.92
CA PHE A 214 -1.00 4.45 2.18
C PHE A 214 -0.45 4.71 3.59
N LEU A 215 -0.98 4.04 4.61
CA LEU A 215 -0.53 4.19 5.99
C LEU A 215 0.93 3.75 6.17
N THR A 216 1.33 2.62 5.59
CA THR A 216 2.72 2.14 5.65
C THR A 216 3.66 3.11 4.93
N LYS A 217 3.26 3.68 3.79
CA LYS A 217 4.06 4.72 3.11
C LYS A 217 4.20 6.00 3.91
N VAL A 218 3.13 6.47 4.55
CA VAL A 218 3.19 7.64 5.43
C VAL A 218 4.15 7.40 6.60
N GLU A 219 4.09 6.22 7.20
CA GLU A 219 5.02 5.81 8.26
C GLU A 219 6.47 5.75 7.76
N SER A 220 6.74 5.05 6.66
CA SER A 220 8.09 4.92 6.08
C SER A 220 8.68 6.29 5.73
N VAL A 221 7.89 7.19 5.13
CA VAL A 221 8.29 8.57 4.86
C VAL A 221 8.58 9.32 6.16
N HIS A 222 7.70 9.22 7.16
CA HIS A 222 7.89 9.89 8.45
C HIS A 222 9.19 9.46 9.12
N VAL A 223 9.40 8.15 9.27
CA VAL A 223 10.57 7.57 9.91
C VAL A 223 11.84 7.92 9.14
N SER A 224 11.83 7.78 7.81
CA SER A 224 12.97 8.12 6.96
C SER A 224 13.36 9.59 7.08
N ARG A 225 12.39 10.52 7.10
CA ARG A 225 12.67 11.94 7.30
C ARG A 225 13.28 12.23 8.66
N VAL A 226 12.80 11.59 9.72
CA VAL A 226 13.35 11.72 11.07
C VAL A 226 14.79 11.23 11.14
N LEU A 227 15.11 10.14 10.44
CA LEU A 227 16.44 9.55 10.43
C LEU A 227 17.41 10.32 9.52
N VAL A 228 16.95 10.86 8.39
CA VAL A 228 17.76 11.65 7.45
C VAL A 228 17.98 13.09 7.92
N ARG A 229 17.21 13.60 8.88
CA ARG A 229 17.53 14.86 9.57
C ARG A 229 18.94 14.87 10.18
N ARG A 230 19.60 13.73 10.32
CA ARG A 230 21.00 13.62 10.73
C ARG A 230 21.86 14.16 9.57
N THR A 231 22.80 15.07 9.83
CA THR A 231 23.79 15.57 8.86
C THR A 231 24.70 14.44 8.38
N ILE A 232 24.16 13.50 7.60
CA ILE A 232 24.86 12.34 7.05
C ILE A 232 25.51 12.81 5.76
N PRO A 233 26.84 12.81 5.67
CA PRO A 233 27.56 13.16 4.46
C PRO A 233 27.15 12.25 3.29
N GLU A 234 27.00 12.85 2.13
CA GLU A 234 26.66 12.18 0.88
C GLU A 234 27.69 12.57 -0.18
N SER A 235 28.42 11.58 -0.69
CA SER A 235 29.27 11.74 -1.87
C SER A 235 28.43 11.96 -3.12
N GLU A 236 28.87 12.84 -4.01
CA GLU A 236 28.18 13.19 -5.26
C GLU A 236 27.84 11.96 -6.13
N GLY A 237 28.77 11.01 -6.25
CA GLY A 237 28.55 9.75 -6.98
C GLY A 237 27.34 8.97 -6.47
N ARG A 238 27.21 8.81 -5.13
CA ARG A 238 26.06 8.12 -4.52
C ARG A 238 24.75 8.87 -4.73
N ARG A 239 24.75 10.20 -4.69
CA ARG A 239 23.55 11.01 -4.92
C ARG A 239 22.95 10.74 -6.32
N SER A 240 23.81 10.64 -7.33
CA SER A 240 23.37 10.31 -8.70
C SER A 240 22.74 8.91 -8.80
N VAL A 241 23.31 7.93 -8.08
CA VAL A 241 22.77 6.57 -8.01
C VAL A 241 21.38 6.57 -7.36
N TRP A 242 21.21 7.27 -6.24
CA TRP A 242 19.91 7.37 -5.56
C TRP A 242 18.83 8.02 -6.41
N LYS A 243 19.17 9.05 -7.19
CA LYS A 243 18.24 9.65 -8.16
C LYS A 243 17.78 8.63 -9.21
N LYS A 244 18.71 7.86 -9.79
CA LYS A 244 18.41 6.82 -10.78
C LYS A 244 17.57 5.70 -10.18
N VAL A 245 17.94 5.24 -8.99
CA VAL A 245 17.18 4.24 -8.23
C VAL A 245 15.76 4.77 -8.02
N GLY A 246 15.58 5.95 -7.43
CA GLY A 246 14.26 6.54 -7.20
C GLY A 246 13.38 6.63 -8.44
N ALA A 247 13.95 7.04 -9.59
CA ALA A 247 13.23 7.07 -10.86
C ALA A 247 12.81 5.67 -11.34
N ALA A 248 13.73 4.70 -11.29
CA ALA A 248 13.44 3.31 -11.68
C ALA A 248 12.38 2.67 -10.78
N GLY A 249 12.40 2.93 -9.48
CA GLY A 249 11.40 2.41 -8.54
C GLY A 249 10.04 3.02 -8.70
N GLY A 250 9.98 4.33 -8.95
CA GLY A 250 8.74 5.00 -9.29
C GLY A 250 8.09 4.39 -10.53
N ALA A 251 8.88 4.13 -11.57
CA ALA A 251 8.40 3.48 -12.79
C ALA A 251 7.92 2.04 -12.54
N LEU A 252 8.72 1.22 -11.83
CA LEU A 252 8.35 -0.17 -11.51
C LEU A 252 7.12 -0.27 -10.62
N SER A 253 6.99 0.60 -9.62
CA SER A 253 5.80 0.64 -8.75
C SER A 253 4.56 1.05 -9.54
N GLY A 254 4.69 2.03 -10.44
CA GLY A 254 3.61 2.42 -11.35
C GLY A 254 3.17 1.25 -12.24
N LEU A 255 4.11 0.55 -12.86
CA LEU A 255 3.82 -0.64 -13.68
C LEU A 255 3.17 -1.76 -12.86
N GLY A 256 3.63 -1.98 -11.62
CA GLY A 256 3.05 -2.99 -10.73
C GLY A 256 1.60 -2.67 -10.35
N ILE A 257 1.27 -1.41 -10.05
CA ILE A 257 -0.11 -0.98 -9.77
C ILE A 257 -1.00 -1.15 -11.00
N VAL A 258 -0.54 -0.69 -12.17
CA VAL A 258 -1.30 -0.83 -13.42
C VAL A 258 -1.50 -2.31 -13.78
N GLY A 259 -0.47 -3.13 -13.63
CA GLY A 259 -0.55 -4.58 -13.87
C GLY A 259 -1.51 -5.28 -12.91
N ALA A 260 -1.52 -4.90 -11.62
CA ALA A 260 -2.46 -5.44 -10.65
C ALA A 260 -3.91 -5.06 -10.97
N LEU A 261 -4.18 -3.80 -11.32
CA LEU A 261 -5.52 -3.36 -11.72
C LEU A 261 -6.01 -4.03 -13.01
N ALA A 262 -5.09 -4.30 -13.94
CA ALA A 262 -5.40 -5.08 -15.14
C ALA A 262 -5.77 -6.53 -14.79
N ALA A 263 -5.00 -7.17 -13.90
CA ALA A 263 -5.24 -8.54 -13.50
C ALA A 263 -6.55 -8.74 -12.70
N THR A 264 -7.01 -7.73 -11.95
CA THR A 264 -8.25 -7.84 -11.14
C THR A 264 -9.54 -7.67 -11.93
N GLY A 265 -9.50 -7.59 -13.27
CA GLY A 265 -10.69 -7.33 -14.08
C GLY A 265 -11.33 -5.95 -13.85
N VAL A 266 -10.71 -5.08 -13.05
CA VAL A 266 -11.14 -3.67 -12.89
C VAL A 266 -10.90 -2.90 -14.20
N LEU A 267 -9.99 -3.41 -15.04
CA LEU A 267 -9.83 -3.01 -16.44
C LEU A 267 -10.34 -4.08 -17.41
N ALA A 268 -11.21 -5.00 -16.95
CA ALA A 268 -11.87 -5.93 -17.87
C ALA A 268 -12.49 -5.13 -18.99
N THR A 269 -12.41 -5.67 -20.21
CA THR A 269 -13.05 -5.04 -21.35
C THR A 269 -14.53 -4.85 -21.01
N PRO A 270 -15.05 -3.61 -21.11
CA PRO A 270 -16.48 -3.42 -20.94
C PRO A 270 -17.18 -4.34 -21.93
N LEU A 271 -18.26 -4.99 -21.48
CA LEU A 271 -19.06 -5.83 -22.36
C LEU A 271 -19.47 -4.97 -23.57
N VAL A 272 -19.11 -5.42 -24.78
CA VAL A 272 -19.41 -4.67 -26.02
C VAL A 272 -20.74 -5.11 -26.59
N ASN A 273 -21.06 -6.40 -26.45
CA ASN A 273 -22.31 -6.98 -26.93
C ASN A 273 -23.09 -7.62 -25.79
N ASP A 274 -24.42 -7.57 -25.90
CA ASP A 274 -25.36 -8.41 -25.15
C ASP A 274 -25.98 -9.43 -26.09
N LEU A 275 -26.43 -10.55 -25.52
CA LEU A 275 -27.19 -11.55 -26.26
C LEU A 275 -28.68 -11.21 -26.18
N THR A 276 -29.33 -11.13 -27.34
CA THR A 276 -30.79 -10.98 -27.42
C THR A 276 -31.37 -12.09 -28.29
N PHE A 277 -32.67 -12.31 -28.16
CA PHE A 277 -33.40 -13.35 -28.88
C PHE A 277 -34.59 -12.72 -29.60
N ALA A 278 -34.88 -13.22 -30.81
CA ALA A 278 -36.09 -12.84 -31.51
C ALA A 278 -37.19 -13.84 -31.18
N ASP A 279 -38.28 -13.36 -30.60
CA ASP A 279 -39.48 -14.17 -30.45
C ASP A 279 -40.27 -14.15 -31.77
N THR A 280 -40.05 -15.17 -32.60
CA THR A 280 -40.70 -15.27 -33.91
C THR A 280 -42.18 -15.64 -33.83
N GLU A 281 -42.61 -16.28 -32.73
CA GLU A 281 -43.94 -16.87 -32.59
C GLU A 281 -44.79 -16.26 -31.47
N GLY A 282 -44.20 -15.43 -30.60
CA GLY A 282 -44.90 -14.82 -29.47
C GLY A 282 -44.88 -15.67 -28.20
N GLU A 283 -44.02 -16.70 -28.15
CA GLU A 283 -44.00 -17.72 -27.10
C GLU A 283 -43.04 -17.40 -25.95
N TRP A 284 -42.09 -16.48 -26.18
CA TRP A 284 -41.09 -16.08 -25.20
C TRP A 284 -41.28 -14.64 -24.76
N ALA A 285 -41.59 -14.46 -23.48
CA ALA A 285 -41.67 -13.14 -22.86
C ALA A 285 -40.39 -12.81 -22.09
N GLU A 286 -39.72 -11.72 -22.44
CA GLU A 286 -38.71 -11.11 -21.56
C GLU A 286 -39.44 -10.53 -20.35
N THR A 287 -39.23 -11.13 -19.17
CA THR A 287 -39.99 -10.77 -17.97
C THR A 287 -39.33 -9.66 -17.16
N ARG A 288 -38.02 -9.44 -17.33
CA ARG A 288 -37.24 -8.41 -16.64
C ARG A 288 -36.03 -8.00 -17.48
N SER A 289 -35.90 -6.70 -17.72
CA SER A 289 -34.79 -6.12 -18.47
C SER A 289 -33.48 -6.11 -17.65
N ALA A 290 -32.33 -6.08 -18.32
CA ALA A 290 -30.99 -5.99 -17.70
C ALA A 290 -30.90 -4.98 -16.54
N LYS A 291 -31.57 -3.83 -16.68
CA LYS A 291 -31.58 -2.75 -15.70
C LYS A 291 -32.18 -3.14 -14.35
N GLU A 292 -33.10 -4.10 -14.32
CA GLU A 292 -33.79 -4.55 -13.10
C GLU A 292 -33.01 -5.65 -12.36
N PHE A 293 -32.17 -6.42 -13.06
CA PHE A 293 -31.41 -7.55 -12.49
C PHE A 293 -30.08 -7.15 -11.85
N LEU A 294 -29.40 -6.15 -12.41
CA LEU A 294 -28.11 -5.67 -11.94
C LEU A 294 -28.11 -5.12 -10.50
N ALA A 295 -29.29 -4.99 -9.88
CA ALA A 295 -29.44 -4.63 -8.48
C ALA A 295 -29.16 -5.79 -7.50
N ASP A 296 -29.39 -7.05 -7.90
CA ASP A 296 -29.32 -8.21 -7.01
C ASP A 296 -28.25 -9.26 -7.43
N GLU A 297 -27.99 -9.45 -8.73
CA GLU A 297 -26.91 -10.35 -9.23
C GLU A 297 -26.14 -9.67 -10.38
N GLY A 298 -24.87 -9.31 -10.14
CA GLY A 298 -24.12 -8.35 -10.96
C GLY A 298 -23.84 -8.76 -12.43
N ASP A 299 -23.98 -10.04 -12.75
CA ASP A 299 -23.62 -10.60 -14.06
C ASP A 299 -24.84 -11.05 -14.88
N GLN A 300 -26.05 -11.03 -14.30
CA GLN A 300 -27.28 -11.41 -15.00
C GLN A 300 -27.77 -10.29 -15.93
N ARG A 301 -28.02 -10.64 -17.19
CA ARG A 301 -28.37 -9.71 -18.28
C ARG A 301 -29.85 -9.72 -18.63
N SER A 302 -30.52 -10.87 -18.60
CA SER A 302 -31.98 -10.94 -18.86
C SER A 302 -32.61 -12.22 -18.31
N GLN A 303 -33.94 -12.24 -18.28
CA GLN A 303 -34.74 -13.41 -17.97
C GLN A 303 -35.89 -13.54 -18.98
N TRP A 304 -36.00 -14.73 -19.56
CA TRP A 304 -37.01 -15.09 -20.55
C TRP A 304 -37.90 -16.19 -20.00
N VAL A 305 -39.20 -16.08 -20.22
CA VAL A 305 -40.18 -17.08 -19.75
C VAL A 305 -41.00 -17.54 -20.94
N HIS A 306 -41.01 -18.84 -21.16
CA HIS A 306 -41.78 -19.51 -22.19
C HIS A 306 -43.26 -19.64 -21.77
N ALA A 307 -44.15 -19.85 -22.74
CA ALA A 307 -45.59 -20.01 -22.51
C ALA A 307 -45.94 -21.20 -21.60
N ASP A 308 -45.09 -22.23 -21.56
CA ASP A 308 -45.23 -23.39 -20.67
C ASP A 308 -44.72 -23.16 -19.23
N GLY A 309 -44.10 -22.01 -18.97
CA GLY A 309 -43.51 -21.63 -17.68
C GLY A 309 -42.01 -21.88 -17.56
N THR A 310 -41.35 -22.47 -18.57
CA THR A 310 -39.90 -22.64 -18.61
C THR A 310 -39.21 -21.29 -18.52
N THR A 311 -38.24 -21.16 -17.62
CA THR A 311 -37.51 -19.91 -17.41
C THR A 311 -36.07 -20.06 -17.85
N VAL A 312 -35.61 -19.13 -18.70
CA VAL A 312 -34.24 -19.05 -19.20
C VAL A 312 -33.58 -17.81 -18.63
N TYR A 313 -32.38 -18.01 -18.11
CA TYR A 313 -31.52 -16.97 -17.57
C TYR A 313 -30.38 -16.71 -18.54
N VAL A 314 -30.00 -15.44 -18.68
CA VAL A 314 -28.88 -15.02 -19.52
C VAL A 314 -27.96 -14.20 -18.65
N SER A 315 -26.73 -14.66 -18.50
CA SER A 315 -25.66 -13.97 -17.79
C SER A 315 -24.50 -13.70 -18.73
N ALA A 316 -23.69 -12.69 -18.43
CA ALA A 316 -22.48 -12.42 -19.20
C ALA A 316 -21.35 -11.97 -18.28
N TYR A 317 -20.17 -12.56 -18.48
CA TYR A 317 -18.98 -12.23 -17.70
C TYR A 317 -17.74 -12.15 -18.61
N PRO A 318 -16.84 -11.18 -18.37
CA PRO A 318 -15.61 -11.04 -19.15
C PRO A 318 -14.64 -12.18 -18.85
N LEU A 319 -13.91 -12.65 -19.87
CA LEU A 319 -12.78 -13.55 -19.66
C LEU A 319 -11.62 -12.83 -18.97
N GLY A 320 -10.82 -13.58 -18.23
CA GLY A 320 -9.60 -13.09 -17.60
C GLY A 320 -8.61 -12.53 -18.62
N VAL A 321 -7.78 -11.56 -18.21
CA VAL A 321 -6.75 -10.99 -19.09
C VAL A 321 -5.76 -12.08 -19.50
N GLY A 322 -5.75 -12.40 -20.79
CA GLY A 322 -4.87 -13.43 -21.36
C GLY A 322 -5.43 -14.85 -21.30
N GLU A 323 -6.61 -15.04 -20.73
CA GLU A 323 -7.35 -16.30 -20.79
C GLU A 323 -7.91 -16.49 -22.20
N SER A 324 -7.66 -17.66 -22.78
CA SER A 324 -8.28 -18.06 -24.04
C SER A 324 -9.62 -18.75 -23.80
N TRP A 325 -10.53 -18.65 -24.77
CA TRP A 325 -11.79 -19.41 -24.77
C TRP A 325 -11.60 -20.90 -24.47
N SER A 326 -10.56 -21.53 -25.05
CA SER A 326 -10.27 -22.94 -24.81
C SER A 326 -9.86 -23.22 -23.36
N GLU A 327 -9.06 -22.34 -22.75
CA GLU A 327 -8.66 -22.49 -21.35
C GLU A 327 -9.87 -22.36 -20.41
N PHE A 328 -10.70 -21.33 -20.65
CA PHE A 328 -11.95 -21.14 -19.91
C PHE A 328 -12.84 -22.39 -19.98
N ARG A 329 -13.06 -22.93 -21.17
CA ARG A 329 -13.87 -24.14 -21.37
C ARG A 329 -13.31 -25.33 -20.58
N ASP A 330 -12.02 -25.59 -20.72
CA ASP A 330 -11.37 -26.73 -20.07
C ASP A 330 -11.41 -26.58 -18.54
N GLU A 331 -11.24 -25.37 -18.02
CA GLU A 331 -11.34 -25.05 -16.60
C GLU A 331 -12.78 -25.22 -16.10
N TYR A 332 -13.77 -24.67 -16.80
CA TYR A 332 -15.19 -24.82 -16.47
C TYR A 332 -15.60 -26.30 -16.36
N LEU A 333 -15.24 -27.11 -17.37
CA LEU A 333 -15.53 -28.55 -17.36
C LEU A 333 -14.73 -29.31 -16.30
N SER A 334 -13.54 -28.83 -15.93
CA SER A 334 -12.74 -29.43 -14.85
C SER A 334 -13.30 -29.09 -13.47
N LEU A 335 -13.78 -27.87 -13.25
CA LEU A 335 -14.41 -27.44 -12.01
C LEU A 335 -15.65 -28.28 -11.71
N MET A 336 -16.51 -28.51 -12.71
CA MET A 336 -17.67 -29.39 -12.56
C MET A 336 -17.29 -30.79 -12.05
N LYS A 337 -16.22 -31.38 -12.59
CA LYS A 337 -15.71 -32.68 -12.14
C LYS A 337 -15.20 -32.67 -10.70
N VAL A 338 -14.56 -31.58 -10.27
CA VAL A 338 -14.07 -31.43 -8.89
C VAL A 338 -15.24 -31.41 -7.91
N ASP A 339 -16.36 -30.81 -8.30
CA ASP A 339 -17.59 -30.77 -7.52
C ASP A 339 -18.40 -32.08 -7.59
N GLY A 340 -17.88 -33.10 -8.27
CA GLY A 340 -18.51 -34.41 -8.42
C GLY A 340 -19.63 -34.44 -9.46
N VAL A 341 -19.72 -33.41 -10.30
CA VAL A 341 -20.75 -33.27 -11.32
C VAL A 341 -20.13 -33.52 -12.70
N GLU A 342 -20.46 -34.65 -13.32
CA GLU A 342 -20.05 -34.92 -14.70
C GLU A 342 -21.15 -34.49 -15.69
N PRO A 343 -20.83 -33.64 -16.68
CA PRO A 343 -21.79 -33.30 -17.73
C PRO A 343 -22.22 -34.55 -18.51
N THR A 344 -23.53 -34.73 -18.71
CA THR A 344 -24.10 -35.88 -19.43
C THR A 344 -24.07 -35.69 -20.95
N MET A 345 -23.96 -34.43 -21.40
CA MET A 345 -23.78 -34.04 -22.80
C MET A 345 -22.79 -32.90 -22.87
N ILE A 346 -21.93 -32.91 -23.90
CA ILE A 346 -21.17 -31.75 -24.37
C ILE A 346 -21.30 -31.71 -25.89
N ASP A 347 -21.84 -30.63 -26.44
CA ASP A 347 -22.01 -30.41 -27.88
C ASP A 347 -21.40 -29.06 -28.30
N GLU A 348 -20.66 -29.04 -29.39
CA GLU A 348 -20.06 -27.82 -29.96
C GLU A 348 -20.84 -27.30 -31.17
N ASN A 349 -21.92 -28.00 -31.57
CA ASN A 349 -22.80 -27.57 -32.64
C ASN A 349 -23.74 -26.47 -32.14
N LEU A 350 -23.29 -25.23 -32.21
CA LEU A 350 -24.10 -24.05 -31.95
C LEU A 350 -24.62 -23.42 -33.26
N PRO A 351 -25.60 -22.49 -33.19
CA PRO A 351 -26.09 -21.77 -34.36
C PRO A 351 -24.96 -21.07 -35.12
N GLU A 352 -25.16 -20.91 -36.43
CA GLU A 352 -24.18 -20.26 -37.30
C GLU A 352 -23.86 -18.84 -36.79
N GLY A 353 -22.57 -18.52 -36.70
CA GLY A 353 -22.09 -17.21 -36.22
C GLY A 353 -21.71 -17.18 -34.75
N PHE A 354 -21.94 -18.25 -33.99
CA PHE A 354 -21.52 -18.36 -32.60
C PHE A 354 -20.35 -19.34 -32.41
N THR A 355 -19.49 -19.03 -31.45
CA THR A 355 -18.47 -19.95 -30.93
C THR A 355 -18.86 -20.31 -29.50
N GLY A 356 -18.78 -21.58 -29.12
CA GLY A 356 -19.27 -21.97 -27.81
C GLY A 356 -19.43 -23.46 -27.62
N PHE A 357 -20.14 -23.85 -26.57
CA PHE A 357 -20.62 -25.23 -26.38
C PHE A 357 -21.93 -25.25 -25.59
N ARG A 358 -22.67 -26.34 -25.75
CA ARG A 358 -23.81 -26.72 -24.90
C ARG A 358 -23.41 -27.86 -23.99
N CYS A 359 -23.87 -27.85 -22.74
CA CYS A 359 -23.75 -29.01 -21.85
C CYS A 359 -24.94 -29.18 -20.91
N PHE A 360 -25.18 -30.43 -20.51
CA PHE A 360 -26.22 -30.79 -19.55
C PHE A 360 -25.58 -31.27 -18.26
N VAL A 361 -26.02 -30.69 -17.15
CA VAL A 361 -25.31 -30.80 -15.87
C VAL A 361 -26.33 -31.20 -14.80
N PRO A 362 -26.26 -32.42 -14.23
CA PRO A 362 -27.12 -32.80 -13.13
C PRO A 362 -26.77 -31.99 -11.89
N ILE A 363 -27.77 -31.43 -11.21
CA ILE A 363 -27.59 -30.64 -9.99
C ILE A 363 -28.60 -31.09 -8.93
N GLU A 364 -28.22 -31.00 -7.67
CA GLU A 364 -29.13 -31.21 -6.53
C GLU A 364 -29.68 -29.85 -6.09
N GLY A 365 -31.00 -29.71 -6.08
CA GLY A 365 -31.70 -28.52 -5.61
C GLY A 365 -31.55 -28.33 -4.10
N PHE A 366 -31.88 -27.12 -3.61
CA PHE A 366 -31.86 -26.84 -2.16
C PHE A 366 -32.86 -27.67 -1.35
N ASP A 367 -33.88 -28.21 -2.02
CA ASP A 367 -34.87 -29.13 -1.48
C ASP A 367 -34.43 -30.59 -1.50
N GLY A 368 -33.26 -30.89 -2.09
CA GLY A 368 -32.74 -32.25 -2.28
C GLY A 368 -33.34 -32.96 -3.49
N GLU A 369 -34.12 -32.28 -4.33
CA GLU A 369 -34.63 -32.83 -5.58
C GLU A 369 -33.56 -32.77 -6.68
N GLU A 370 -33.59 -33.72 -7.61
CA GLU A 370 -32.66 -33.76 -8.74
C GLU A 370 -33.18 -32.88 -9.88
N TYR A 371 -32.31 -31.99 -10.37
CA TYR A 371 -32.55 -31.18 -11.56
C TYR A 371 -31.45 -31.40 -12.60
N VAL A 372 -31.72 -31.01 -13.83
CA VAL A 372 -30.73 -30.88 -14.88
C VAL A 372 -30.65 -29.43 -15.30
N SER A 373 -29.45 -28.87 -15.23
CA SER A 373 -29.14 -27.57 -15.81
C SER A 373 -28.77 -27.74 -17.28
N VAL A 374 -29.52 -27.08 -18.16
CA VAL A 374 -29.26 -27.02 -19.60
C VAL A 374 -28.51 -25.73 -19.87
N ASN A 375 -27.25 -25.81 -20.30
CA ASN A 375 -26.33 -24.68 -20.39
C ASN A 375 -25.84 -24.47 -21.82
N TYR A 376 -25.88 -23.23 -22.30
CA TYR A 376 -25.19 -22.77 -23.50
C TYR A 376 -24.18 -21.70 -23.10
N MET A 377 -22.94 -21.90 -23.53
CA MET A 377 -21.84 -20.97 -23.34
C MET A 377 -21.45 -20.39 -24.69
N PHE A 378 -21.73 -19.11 -24.92
CA PHE A 378 -21.33 -18.39 -26.12
C PHE A 378 -20.12 -17.52 -25.83
N TYR A 379 -19.09 -17.64 -26.66
CA TYR A 379 -17.93 -16.77 -26.64
C TYR A 379 -18.13 -15.60 -27.60
N ASP A 380 -18.16 -14.39 -27.06
CA ASP A 380 -18.07 -13.15 -27.81
C ASP A 380 -16.60 -12.76 -27.98
N ALA A 381 -16.05 -13.01 -29.17
CA ALA A 381 -14.67 -12.69 -29.50
C ALA A 381 -14.39 -11.17 -29.54
N ASP A 382 -15.41 -10.33 -29.77
CA ASP A 382 -15.24 -8.88 -29.87
C ASP A 382 -15.14 -8.23 -28.48
N SER A 383 -15.91 -8.72 -27.50
CA SER A 383 -15.83 -8.24 -26.11
C SER A 383 -14.89 -9.06 -25.23
N THR A 384 -14.44 -10.23 -25.70
CA THR A 384 -13.71 -11.21 -24.90
C THR A 384 -14.53 -11.68 -23.69
N ALA A 385 -15.82 -11.95 -23.90
CA ALA A 385 -16.76 -12.33 -22.83
C ALA A 385 -17.46 -13.65 -23.11
N ILE A 386 -17.95 -14.27 -22.03
CA ILE A 386 -18.80 -15.45 -22.08
C ILE A 386 -20.23 -15.02 -21.78
N HIS A 387 -21.15 -15.41 -22.66
CA HIS A 387 -22.58 -15.32 -22.41
C HIS A 387 -23.08 -16.72 -22.06
N HIS A 388 -23.65 -16.83 -20.88
CA HIS A 388 -24.15 -18.07 -20.32
C HIS A 388 -25.68 -18.03 -20.34
N VAL A 389 -26.28 -18.86 -21.19
CA VAL A 389 -27.73 -19.03 -21.27
C VAL A 389 -28.09 -20.37 -20.64
N TYR A 390 -28.97 -20.36 -19.65
CA TYR A 390 -29.28 -21.58 -18.92
C TYR A 390 -30.71 -21.65 -18.39
N THR A 391 -31.17 -22.88 -18.22
CA THR A 391 -32.42 -23.20 -17.50
C THR A 391 -32.21 -24.39 -16.58
N PHE A 392 -33.11 -24.58 -15.62
CA PHE A 392 -33.14 -25.70 -14.71
C PHE A 392 -34.47 -26.42 -14.83
N VAL A 393 -34.43 -27.72 -15.07
CA VAL A 393 -35.64 -28.53 -15.25
C VAL A 393 -35.49 -29.88 -14.55
N GLU A 394 -36.61 -30.53 -14.22
CA GLU A 394 -36.58 -31.90 -13.73
C GLU A 394 -36.13 -32.85 -14.87
N PRO A 395 -35.47 -33.98 -14.56
CA PRO A 395 -34.92 -34.88 -15.58
C PRO A 395 -35.92 -35.35 -16.65
N GLU A 396 -37.20 -35.50 -16.28
CA GLU A 396 -38.28 -35.92 -17.19
C GLU A 396 -38.66 -34.85 -18.23
N TRP A 397 -38.33 -33.58 -17.98
CA TRP A 397 -38.57 -32.46 -18.90
C TRP A 397 -37.35 -32.07 -19.73
N LEU A 398 -36.22 -32.76 -19.55
CA LEU A 398 -34.95 -32.41 -20.20
C LEU A 398 -35.05 -32.30 -21.73
N GLU A 399 -35.68 -33.28 -22.38
CA GLU A 399 -35.79 -33.28 -23.86
C GLU A 399 -36.64 -32.11 -24.37
N ALA A 400 -37.75 -31.81 -23.69
CA ALA A 400 -38.62 -30.69 -24.03
C ALA A 400 -37.88 -29.36 -23.82
N ALA A 401 -37.29 -29.15 -22.64
CA ALA A 401 -36.58 -27.91 -22.33
C ALA A 401 -35.35 -27.69 -23.22
N ALA A 402 -34.63 -28.75 -23.59
CA ALA A 402 -33.52 -28.66 -24.53
C ALA A 402 -33.99 -28.25 -25.93
N HIS A 403 -35.16 -28.75 -26.37
CA HIS A 403 -35.76 -28.36 -27.64
C HIS A 403 -36.20 -26.90 -27.63
N GLU A 404 -36.91 -26.45 -26.60
CA GLU A 404 -37.34 -25.05 -26.46
C GLU A 404 -36.14 -24.09 -26.40
N LEU A 405 -35.08 -24.49 -25.70
CA LEU A 405 -33.87 -23.68 -25.62
C LEU A 405 -33.07 -23.68 -26.93
N ASP A 406 -33.06 -24.79 -27.68
CA ASP A 406 -32.51 -24.82 -29.05
C ASP A 406 -33.25 -23.84 -29.95
N ASP A 407 -34.59 -23.83 -29.91
CA ASP A 407 -35.41 -22.94 -30.72
C ASP A 407 -35.17 -21.47 -30.36
N LEU A 408 -35.10 -21.13 -29.06
CA LEU A 408 -34.73 -19.79 -28.59
C LEU A 408 -33.32 -19.40 -29.04
N VAL A 409 -32.31 -20.26 -28.84
CA VAL A 409 -30.91 -19.99 -29.18
C VAL A 409 -30.71 -19.83 -30.69
N ASN A 410 -31.49 -20.52 -31.52
CA ASN A 410 -31.45 -20.35 -32.97
C ASN A 410 -31.90 -18.96 -33.45
N THR A 411 -32.60 -18.19 -32.60
CA THR A 411 -32.95 -16.79 -32.88
C THR A 411 -32.01 -15.78 -32.22
N ALA A 412 -30.94 -16.25 -31.57
CA ALA A 412 -30.01 -15.41 -30.86
C ALA A 412 -29.24 -14.48 -31.81
N SER A 413 -28.98 -13.25 -31.35
CA SER A 413 -28.13 -12.30 -32.05
C SER A 413 -27.39 -11.39 -31.07
N TRP A 414 -26.24 -10.88 -31.51
CA TRP A 414 -25.47 -9.88 -30.77
C TRP A 414 -26.11 -8.49 -30.96
N ILE A 415 -26.36 -7.79 -29.86
CA ILE A 415 -26.73 -6.37 -29.83
C ILE A 415 -25.69 -5.58 -29.05
N PRO A 416 -25.52 -4.27 -29.27
CA PRO A 416 -24.66 -3.45 -28.44
C PRO A 416 -25.08 -3.56 -26.97
N ALA A 417 -24.11 -3.81 -26.09
CA ALA A 417 -24.37 -3.97 -24.67
C ALA A 417 -24.97 -2.69 -24.07
N VAL A 418 -25.95 -2.86 -23.20
CA VAL A 418 -26.53 -1.74 -22.45
C VAL A 418 -25.60 -1.42 -21.28
N ASP A 419 -25.15 -0.16 -21.19
CA ASP A 419 -24.35 0.29 -20.05
C ASP A 419 -25.19 0.15 -18.77
N PRO A 420 -24.73 -0.65 -17.78
CA PRO A 420 -25.45 -0.88 -16.55
C PRO A 420 -25.66 0.41 -15.71
N THR A 421 -24.94 1.50 -16.03
CA THR A 421 -24.98 2.77 -15.29
C THR A 421 -25.93 3.83 -15.87
N LEU A 422 -26.55 3.58 -17.04
CA LEU A 422 -27.54 4.46 -17.67
C LEU A 422 -28.99 4.06 -17.29
#